data_AF-A0A348Z6D7-F1
#
_entry.id   AF-A0A348Z6D7-F1
#
_cell.length_a   1.000
_cell.length_b   1.000
_cell.length_c   1.000
_cell.angle_alpha   90.00
_cell.angle_beta   90.00
_cell.angle_gamma   90.00
#
_symmetry.space_group_name_H-M   'P 1'
#
loop_
_entity.id
_entity.type
_entity.pdbx_description
1 polymer ?
#
loop_
_entity_poly.entity_id
_entity_poly.type
_entity_poly.pdbx_seq_one_letter_code
_entity_poly.pdbx_strand_id
1 'polypeptide(L)' 'MNIRYANRTSNLKASEIRELLKLTEKPEIISFAGGLPAPELFPLDKLNEVASKVIK' A
#
# COMPACT_ATOMS: atom_id res chain seq x y z
N MET A 1 -26.34 -12.63 -10.25
CA MET A 1 -26.07 -11.40 -11.03
C MET A 1 -25.17 -11.79 -12.19
N ASN A 2 -25.63 -11.73 -13.44
CA ASN A 2 -24.84 -12.18 -14.59
C ASN A 2 -24.07 -10.99 -15.18
N ILE A 3 -22.91 -10.69 -14.60
CA ILE A 3 -22.08 -9.55 -14.99
C ILE A 3 -21.17 -9.97 -16.15
N ARG A 4 -21.33 -9.32 -17.30
CA ARG A 4 -20.45 -9.53 -18.46
C ARG A 4 -19.26 -8.57 -18.37
N TYR A 5 -18.08 -9.11 -18.05
CA TYR A 5 -16.84 -8.33 -18.01
C TYR A 5 -16.28 -8.07 -19.41
N ALA A 6 -15.46 -7.03 -19.53
CA ALA A 6 -14.68 -6.77 -20.74
C ALA A 6 -13.58 -7.84 -20.89
N ASN A 7 -13.20 -8.19 -22.12
CA ASN A 7 -12.19 -9.24 -22.36
C ASN A 7 -10.86 -8.98 -21.65
N ARG A 8 -10.41 -7.72 -21.52
CA ARG A 8 -9.17 -7.37 -20.80
C ARG A 8 -9.15 -7.81 -19.34
N THR A 9 -10.33 -7.98 -18.73
CA THR A 9 -10.45 -8.39 -17.33
C THR A 9 -9.90 -9.80 -17.10
N SER A 10 -9.83 -10.66 -18.13
CA SER A 10 -9.20 -11.99 -18.02
C SER A 10 -7.70 -11.94 -17.72
N ASN A 11 -7.05 -10.80 -17.98
CA ASN A 11 -5.62 -10.61 -17.75
C ASN A 11 -5.30 -10.05 -16.35
N LEU A 12 -6.32 -9.66 -15.57
CA LEU A 12 -6.11 -9.19 -14.21
C LEU A 12 -5.69 -10.37 -13.32
N LYS A 13 -4.58 -10.20 -12.61
CA LYS A 13 -4.08 -11.16 -11.63
C LYS A 13 -3.91 -10.47 -10.28
N ALA A 14 -4.06 -11.25 -9.20
CA ALA A 14 -3.65 -10.79 -7.89
C ALA A 14 -2.12 -10.55 -7.87
N SER A 15 -1.68 -9.65 -7.00
CA SER A 15 -0.26 -9.41 -6.78
C SER A 15 0.15 -10.12 -5.51
N GLU A 16 1.02 -11.12 -5.64
CA GLU A 16 1.43 -11.92 -4.48
C GLU A 16 2.25 -11.10 -3.49
N ILE A 17 2.94 -10.06 -3.97
CA ILE A 17 3.60 -9.06 -3.11
C ILE A 17 2.55 -8.31 -2.27
N ARG A 18 1.41 -7.93 -2.84
CA ARG A 18 0.34 -7.25 -2.09
C ARG A 18 -0.31 -8.16 -1.06
N GLU A 19 -0.45 -9.46 -1.35
CA GLU A 19 -0.94 -10.42 -0.36
C GLU A 19 0.03 -10.61 0.80
N LEU A 20 1.35 -10.65 0.52
CA LEU A 20 2.38 -10.69 1.56
C LEU A 20 2.38 -9.42 2.42
N LEU A 21 2.24 -8.23 1.83
CA LEU A 21 2.18 -6.97 2.57
C LEU A 21 1.04 -6.92 3.60
N LYS A 22 -0.12 -7.53 3.33
CA LYS A 22 -1.22 -7.62 4.32
C LYS A 22 -0.82 -8.36 5.59
N LEU A 23 0.12 -9.30 5.49
CA LEU A 23 0.64 -10.01 6.66
C LEU A 23 1.63 -9.16 7.43
N THR A 24 2.38 -8.27 6.76
CA THR A 24 3.40 -7.42 7.42
C THR A 24 2.80 -6.37 8.37
N GLU A 25 1.51 -6.06 8.23
CA GLU A 25 0.79 -5.14 9.13
C GLU A 25 0.37 -5.79 10.45
N LYS A 26 0.51 -7.11 10.59
CA LYS A 26 0.16 -7.84 11.80
C LYS A 26 1.27 -7.70 12.86
N PRO A 27 0.98 -7.15 14.06
CA PRO A 27 2.01 -6.90 15.09
C PRO A 27 2.79 -8.14 15.54
N GLU A 28 2.20 -9.33 15.42
CA GLU A 28 2.83 -10.61 15.79
C GLU A 28 3.84 -11.14 14.74
N ILE A 29 3.92 -10.51 13.57
CA ILE A 29 4.76 -10.94 12.45
C ILE A 29 6.04 -10.10 12.38
N ILE A 30 7.19 -10.77 12.44
CA ILE A 30 8.48 -10.16 12.09
C ILE A 30 8.67 -10.30 10.58
N SER A 31 8.43 -9.21 9.84
CA SER A 31 8.57 -9.20 8.39
C SER A 31 10.00 -8.88 7.96
N PHE A 32 10.65 -9.84 7.30
CA PHE A 32 11.80 -9.60 6.43
C PHE A 32 11.41 -9.46 4.95
N ALA A 33 10.11 -9.60 4.63
CA ALA A 33 9.59 -9.32 3.30
C ALA A 33 9.70 -7.80 3.06
N GLY A 34 10.47 -7.45 2.03
CA GLY A 34 11.00 -6.09 1.86
C GLY A 34 10.26 -5.24 0.83
N GLY A 35 10.42 -3.93 0.98
CA GLY A 35 9.93 -2.90 0.07
C GLY A 35 9.32 -1.68 0.77
N LEU A 36 8.95 -1.82 2.05
CA LEU A 36 8.44 -0.73 2.86
C LEU A 36 9.59 0.06 3.49
N PRO A 37 9.60 1.39 3.40
CA PRO A 37 10.55 2.22 4.15
C PRO A 37 10.25 2.14 5.66
N ALA A 38 11.27 2.40 6.48
CA ALA A 38 11.11 2.48 7.93
C ALA A 38 10.19 3.66 8.30
N PRO A 39 9.06 3.44 9.01
CA PRO A 39 8.09 4.49 9.32
C PRO A 39 8.67 5.68 10.10
N GLU A 40 9.62 5.42 10.99
CA GLU A 40 10.30 6.42 11.81
C GLU A 40 11.19 7.38 11.00
N LEU A 41 11.53 7.03 9.76
CA LEU A 41 12.27 7.91 8.85
C LEU A 41 11.37 8.88 8.08
N PHE A 42 10.05 8.75 8.21
CA PHE A 42 9.13 9.67 7.55
C PHE A 42 9.18 11.07 8.21
N PRO A 43 9.39 12.15 7.44
CA PRO A 43 9.47 13.51 7.98
C PRO A 43 8.07 14.09 8.21
N LEU A 44 7.32 13.51 9.13
CA LEU A 44 5.90 13.81 9.36
C LEU A 44 5.64 15.31 9.61
N ASP A 45 6.48 15.97 10.40
CA ASP A 45 6.34 17.40 10.71
C ASP A 45 6.45 18.27 9.45
N LYS A 46 7.43 17.98 8.58
CA LYS A 46 7.63 18.70 7.32
C LYS A 46 6.49 18.43 6.35
N LEU A 47 6.00 17.19 6.29
CA LEU A 47 4.86 16.83 5.45
C LEU A 47 3.60 17.60 5.90
N ASN A 48 3.37 17.70 7.21
CA ASN A 48 2.25 18.47 7.78
C ASN A 48 2.35 19.97 7.46
N GLU A 49 3.55 20.55 7.57
CA GLU A 49 3.80 21.95 7.23
C GLU A 49 3.50 22.22 5.74
N VAL A 50 4.05 21.40 4.84
CA VAL A 50 3.88 21.56 3.39
C VAL A 50 2.43 21.32 2.98
N ALA A 51 1.78 20.27 3.50
CA ALA A 51 0.38 19.98 3.21
C ALA A 51 -0.52 21.15 3.63
N SER A 52 -0.29 21.72 4.82
CA SER A 52 -1.04 22.89 5.32
C SER A 52 -0.85 24.13 4.45
N LYS A 53 0.33 24.31 3.84
CA LYS A 53 0.65 25.43 2.95
C LYS A 53 0.02 25.30 1.56
N VAL A 54 -0.16 24.08 1.05
CA VAL A 54 -0.64 23.84 -0.31
C VAL A 54 -2.17 23.70 -0.37
N ILE A 55 -2.79 23.14 0.67
CA ILE A 55 -4.24 22.86 0.69
C ILE A 55 -5.07 24.10 1.07
N LYS A 56 -4.51 25.05 1.82
CA LYS A 56 -5.16 26.32 2.19
C LYS A 56 -4.92 27.39 1.14
#